data_AF-A0A7V8AAI8-F1
#
_entry.id   AF-A0A7V8AAI8-F1
#
_cell.length_a   1.000
_cell.length_b   1.000
_cell.length_c   1.000
_cell.angle_alpha   90.00
_cell.angle_beta   90.00
_cell.angle_gamma   90.00
#
_symmetry.space_group_name_H-M   'P 1'
#
loop_
_entity.id
_entity.type
_entity.pdbx_description
1 polymer ?
#
loop_
_entity_poly.entity_id
_entity_poly.type
_entity_poly.pdbx_seq_one_letter_code
_entity_poly.pdbx_strand_id
1 'polypeptide(L)'
;MKNENLIVKFEQVCDQSNESIRRLSGFVKAKNFIEIINHADLQANPRSSKVGLVTYDIIDSIIKYSSIFPFMTKGVLLASANPPRDLERRRFELQFSEPSIEGILDGGHNTLAIAIHILNIATEKDRSISKIKRWDDLKSVWDANQAKIELIKDQLDFLIPLEILVPATNTEENLETFKNSILDICSARNNNVQLVLDTKANQAGHYDYIKSIIDPVLAKDVVWKTNESGRVPVRDLVALAWIPLSMIELPAHISKSSPVQIYSSKGKCMENFVNLMEDDFVAKQLNGEYELKNTIVGSALDLLKDLPKLYDRIYKNFPRAYNDAGGKFGRISSVKMYDPKKYKEDPKSYLNKKVTTPFYAEEFEYQVPDGFIVPLVCALSALIENKDGKLAWKTDPFKFVERNLSGILKQYKGMMDLSFWNPQTVGKAAPIYAMAKQQFEHFLLTDKMDN
;
A
#
# COMPACT_ATOMS: atom_id res chain seq x y z
N MET A 1 16.85 -20.28 -10.28
CA MET A 1 16.47 -20.66 -8.91
C MET A 1 17.66 -21.35 -8.27
N LYS A 2 18.37 -20.67 -7.37
CA LYS A 2 19.33 -21.33 -6.48
C LYS A 2 18.53 -21.76 -5.25
N ASN A 3 18.16 -23.04 -5.17
CA ASN A 3 17.76 -23.66 -3.91
C ASN A 3 19.02 -23.77 -3.06
N GLU A 4 19.41 -22.69 -2.39
CA GLU A 4 20.53 -22.71 -1.46
C GLU A 4 19.97 -22.79 -0.04
N ASN A 5 20.29 -23.90 0.62
CA ASN A 5 19.90 -24.16 2.00
C ASN A 5 20.60 -23.15 2.93
N LEU A 6 19.83 -22.47 3.77
CA LEU A 6 20.35 -21.53 4.76
C LEU A 6 20.68 -22.27 6.05
N ILE A 7 21.94 -22.32 6.45
CA ILE A 7 22.35 -22.86 7.75
C ILE A 7 22.49 -21.73 8.76
N VAL A 8 21.64 -21.74 9.80
CA VAL A 8 21.72 -20.81 10.92
C VAL A 8 22.36 -21.49 12.12
N LYS A 9 23.39 -20.88 12.70
CA LYS A 9 24.06 -21.36 13.93
C LYS A 9 23.82 -20.39 15.09
N PHE A 10 23.19 -20.90 16.14
CA PHE A 10 22.99 -20.18 17.40
C PHE A 10 24.15 -20.37 18.39
N GLU A 11 24.48 -19.31 19.11
CA GLU A 11 25.34 -19.34 20.30
C GLU A 11 24.55 -19.71 21.54
N GLN A 12 23.27 -19.34 21.59
CA GLN A 12 22.29 -19.74 22.61
C GLN A 12 20.95 -19.87 21.89
N VAL A 13 20.18 -20.91 22.16
CA VAL A 13 18.86 -21.13 21.55
C VAL A 13 17.91 -21.74 22.57
N CYS A 14 16.70 -21.21 22.62
CA CYS A 14 15.54 -21.81 23.25
C CYS A 14 14.64 -22.35 22.14
N ASP A 15 14.16 -23.57 22.33
CA ASP A 15 13.25 -24.26 21.42
C ASP A 15 11.90 -24.43 22.11
N GLN A 16 10.86 -23.89 21.49
CA GLN A 16 9.52 -23.81 22.05
C GLN A 16 8.52 -24.16 20.96
N SER A 17 7.51 -24.95 21.26
CA SER A 17 6.47 -25.28 20.28
C SER A 17 5.09 -25.19 20.90
N ASN A 18 4.12 -24.80 20.08
CA ASN A 18 2.70 -25.10 20.29
C ASN A 18 2.23 -26.10 19.22
N GLU A 19 0.93 -26.29 19.05
CA GLU A 19 0.36 -27.28 18.11
C GLU A 19 0.78 -27.04 16.65
N SER A 20 0.89 -25.79 16.20
CA SER A 20 1.13 -25.43 14.79
C SER A 20 2.48 -24.80 14.50
N ILE A 21 3.13 -24.20 15.50
CA ILE A 21 4.34 -23.40 15.34
C ILE A 21 5.41 -23.89 16.31
N ARG A 22 6.59 -24.15 15.76
CA ARG A 22 7.85 -24.24 16.51
C ARG A 22 8.62 -22.93 16.36
N ARG A 23 9.12 -22.43 17.47
CA ARG A 23 9.87 -21.20 17.63
C ARG A 23 11.26 -21.51 18.17
N LEU A 24 12.28 -21.14 17.40
CA LEU A 24 13.67 -21.11 17.84
C LEU A 24 14.03 -19.66 18.16
N SER A 25 14.44 -19.36 19.39
CA SER A 25 14.76 -18.00 19.82
C SER A 25 16.09 -17.93 20.54
N GLY A 26 16.96 -17.01 20.15
CA GLY A 26 18.24 -16.84 20.81
C GLY A 26 19.19 -15.89 20.09
N PHE A 27 20.49 -16.11 20.28
CA PHE A 27 21.53 -15.22 19.73
C PHE A 27 22.38 -15.92 18.67
N VAL A 28 22.63 -15.22 17.57
CA VAL A 28 23.57 -15.63 16.52
C VAL A 28 24.74 -14.66 16.43
N LYS A 29 25.93 -15.15 16.06
CA LYS A 29 27.04 -14.25 15.72
C LYS A 29 26.80 -13.56 14.39
N ALA A 30 27.21 -12.30 14.27
CA ALA A 30 27.14 -11.52 13.05
C ALA A 30 27.73 -12.24 11.83
N LYS A 31 28.81 -13.00 12.00
CA LYS A 31 29.39 -13.82 10.93
C LYS A 31 28.47 -14.91 10.37
N ASN A 32 27.57 -15.45 11.19
CA ASN A 32 26.55 -16.42 10.74
C ASN A 32 25.33 -15.70 10.16
N PHE A 33 25.12 -14.43 10.52
CA PHE A 33 24.02 -13.61 10.01
C PHE A 33 24.25 -13.17 8.54
N ILE A 34 25.48 -13.21 8.05
CA ILE A 34 25.80 -13.02 6.62
C ILE A 34 24.97 -13.97 5.75
N GLU A 35 24.86 -15.24 6.13
CA GLU A 35 24.09 -16.22 5.35
C GLU A 35 22.60 -15.86 5.29
N ILE A 36 22.06 -15.27 6.35
CA ILE A 36 20.67 -14.78 6.38
C ILE A 36 20.51 -13.63 5.40
N ILE A 37 21.46 -12.68 5.35
CA ILE A 37 21.42 -11.58 4.39
C ILE A 37 21.58 -12.10 2.95
N ASN A 38 22.37 -13.15 2.73
CA ASN A 38 22.54 -13.76 1.41
C ASN A 38 21.24 -14.41 0.91
N HIS A 39 20.56 -15.19 1.77
CA HIS A 39 19.49 -16.10 1.35
C HIS A 39 18.07 -15.60 1.64
N ALA A 40 17.87 -14.79 2.69
CA ALA A 40 16.55 -14.29 3.04
C ALA A 40 16.22 -12.97 2.32
N ASP A 41 14.94 -12.77 2.03
CA ASP A 41 14.38 -11.54 1.48
C ASP A 41 13.43 -10.85 2.50
N LEU A 42 13.10 -9.60 2.24
CA LEU A 42 12.12 -8.78 2.98
C LEU A 42 10.75 -8.72 2.30
N GLN A 43 10.49 -9.57 1.30
CA GLN A 43 9.21 -9.63 0.60
C GLN A 43 8.06 -9.95 1.58
N ALA A 44 8.22 -10.99 2.39
CA ALA A 44 7.28 -11.35 3.46
C ALA A 44 7.16 -10.32 4.60
N ASN A 45 8.10 -9.38 4.71
CA ASN A 45 7.96 -8.31 5.69
C ASN A 45 6.77 -7.42 5.32
N PRO A 46 5.85 -7.07 6.22
CA PRO A 46 4.81 -6.09 5.91
C PRO A 46 5.41 -4.70 5.66
N ARG A 47 6.58 -4.33 6.18
CA ARG A 47 7.12 -2.98 6.00
C ARG A 47 8.35 -2.96 5.11
N SER A 48 8.39 -2.02 4.17
CA SER A 48 9.62 -1.74 3.44
C SER A 48 10.56 -0.98 4.37
N SER A 49 11.75 -1.52 4.60
CA SER A 49 12.74 -0.87 5.47
C SER A 49 13.50 0.19 4.71
N LYS A 50 13.68 1.37 5.32
CA LYS A 50 14.37 2.52 4.72
C LYS A 50 15.42 3.04 5.67
N VAL A 51 16.59 3.38 5.12
CA VAL A 51 17.66 4.04 5.87
C VAL A 51 17.16 5.38 6.41
N GLY A 52 17.30 5.56 7.72
CA GLY A 52 16.90 6.76 8.43
C GLY A 52 17.46 6.76 9.85
N LEU A 53 16.89 7.61 10.72
CA LEU A 53 17.35 7.78 12.10
C LEU A 53 17.44 6.44 12.86
N VAL A 54 16.41 5.61 12.77
CA VAL A 54 16.37 4.28 13.41
C VAL A 54 17.55 3.40 12.97
N THR A 55 17.86 3.36 11.67
CA THR A 55 18.99 2.59 11.14
C THR A 55 20.32 3.13 11.67
N TYR A 56 20.48 4.45 11.75
CA TYR A 56 21.69 5.07 12.30
C TYR A 56 21.86 4.78 13.79
N ASP A 57 20.78 4.85 14.58
CA ASP A 57 20.82 4.55 16.01
C ASP A 57 21.18 3.08 16.28
N ILE A 58 20.70 2.15 15.45
CA ILE A 58 21.07 0.73 15.52
C ILE A 58 22.56 0.55 15.20
N ILE A 59 23.07 1.18 14.14
CA ILE A 59 24.50 1.13 13.79
C ILE A 59 25.36 1.69 14.93
N ASP A 60 24.97 2.84 15.50
CA ASP A 60 25.66 3.46 16.62
C ASP A 60 25.66 2.54 17.86
N SER A 61 24.55 1.83 18.10
CA SER A 61 24.43 0.85 19.18
C SER A 61 25.35 -0.35 18.99
N ILE A 62 25.49 -0.87 17.76
CA ILE A 62 26.46 -1.94 17.45
C ILE A 62 27.89 -1.47 17.75
N ILE A 63 28.24 -0.25 17.34
CA ILE A 63 29.60 0.28 17.48
C ILE A 63 29.95 0.58 18.95
N LYS A 64 29.06 1.25 19.69
CA LYS A 64 29.34 1.74 21.05
C LYS A 64 29.02 0.70 22.13
N TYR A 65 28.03 -0.14 21.89
CA TYR A 65 27.41 -0.98 22.91
C TYR A 65 27.33 -2.46 22.49
N SER A 66 28.27 -2.94 21.67
CA SER A 66 28.30 -4.32 21.12
C SER A 66 27.97 -5.43 22.12
N SER A 67 28.50 -5.36 23.35
CA SER A 67 28.30 -6.39 24.38
C SER A 67 26.86 -6.48 24.91
N ILE A 68 26.11 -5.37 24.89
CA ILE A 68 24.72 -5.29 25.34
C ILE A 68 23.73 -5.10 24.18
N PHE A 69 24.23 -4.92 22.95
CA PHE A 69 23.42 -4.74 21.75
C PHE A 69 22.28 -5.77 21.60
N PRO A 70 22.47 -7.07 21.89
CA PRO A 70 21.38 -8.04 21.82
C PRO A 70 20.16 -7.70 22.69
N PHE A 71 20.35 -6.92 23.74
CA PHE A 71 19.28 -6.50 24.65
C PHE A 71 18.71 -5.12 24.30
N MET A 72 19.37 -4.37 23.41
CA MET A 72 18.94 -3.03 22.97
C MET A 72 18.03 -3.09 21.72
N THR A 73 17.96 -4.23 21.05
CA THR A 73 17.14 -4.42 19.85
C THR A 73 16.13 -5.55 20.02
N LYS A 74 15.01 -5.44 19.29
CA LYS A 74 14.04 -6.53 19.13
C LYS A 74 14.56 -7.68 18.26
N GLY A 75 15.70 -7.50 17.59
CA GLY A 75 16.31 -8.51 16.73
C GLY A 75 15.61 -8.67 15.40
N VAL A 76 15.69 -9.88 14.84
CA VAL A 76 15.14 -10.25 13.54
C VAL A 76 14.23 -11.47 13.71
N LEU A 77 13.07 -11.42 13.06
CA LEU A 77 12.14 -12.54 12.98
C LEU A 77 12.20 -13.14 11.58
N LEU A 78 12.51 -14.43 11.50
CA LEU A 78 12.46 -15.22 10.28
C LEU A 78 11.27 -16.18 10.32
N ALA A 79 10.72 -16.51 9.16
CA ALA A 79 9.88 -17.68 9.00
C ALA A 79 10.22 -18.50 7.76
N SER A 80 10.02 -19.80 7.87
CA SER A 80 10.16 -20.78 6.79
C SER A 80 8.99 -21.74 6.89
N ALA A 81 8.20 -21.89 5.81
CA ALA A 81 7.13 -22.89 5.80
C ALA A 81 7.68 -24.31 5.61
N ASN A 82 8.93 -24.46 5.17
CA ASN A 82 9.60 -25.75 5.24
C ASN A 82 10.10 -26.01 6.67
N PRO A 83 9.76 -27.16 7.27
CA PRO A 83 10.30 -27.60 8.55
C PRO A 83 11.83 -27.63 8.52
N PRO A 84 12.51 -27.16 9.58
CA PRO A 84 13.96 -27.09 9.57
C PRO A 84 14.55 -28.49 9.68
N ARG A 85 15.72 -28.70 9.08
CA ARG A 85 16.53 -29.86 9.44
C ARG A 85 17.43 -29.47 10.61
N ASP A 86 17.18 -30.10 11.75
CA ASP A 86 18.02 -29.96 12.94
C ASP A 86 19.39 -30.61 12.68
N LEU A 87 20.45 -29.84 12.92
CA LEU A 87 21.84 -30.26 12.78
C LEU A 87 22.53 -30.20 14.15
N GLU A 88 23.66 -30.89 14.26
CA GLU A 88 24.48 -30.83 15.47
C GLU A 88 24.97 -29.42 15.77
N ARG A 89 25.22 -29.17 17.07
CA ARG A 89 25.83 -27.92 17.59
C ARG A 89 24.96 -26.68 17.38
N ARG A 90 23.64 -26.82 17.61
CA ARG A 90 22.65 -25.73 17.56
C ARG A 90 22.60 -25.08 16.17
N ARG A 91 22.66 -25.92 15.13
CA ARG A 91 22.58 -25.53 13.74
C ARG A 91 21.24 -25.99 13.18
N PHE A 92 20.62 -25.14 12.37
CA PHE A 92 19.32 -25.41 11.75
C PHE A 92 19.42 -25.04 10.29
N GLU A 93 19.03 -25.99 9.44
CA GLU A 93 18.96 -25.76 8.00
C GLU A 93 17.53 -25.36 7.62
N LEU A 94 17.40 -24.21 6.96
CA LEU A 94 16.15 -23.62 6.50
C LEU A 94 16.10 -23.63 4.97
N GLN A 95 14.88 -23.70 4.44
CA GLN A 95 14.64 -23.62 3.01
C GLN A 95 13.47 -22.69 2.73
N PHE A 96 13.69 -21.72 1.85
CA PHE A 96 12.64 -20.82 1.39
C PHE A 96 12.10 -21.28 0.03
N SER A 97 10.83 -21.64 -0.01
CA SER A 97 10.07 -21.99 -1.21
C SER A 97 9.17 -20.85 -1.70
N GLU A 98 8.71 -19.97 -0.80
CA GLU A 98 7.67 -18.98 -1.08
C GLU A 98 8.02 -17.61 -0.46
N PRO A 99 8.82 -16.78 -1.16
CA PRO A 99 9.34 -15.52 -0.61
C PRO A 99 8.26 -14.49 -0.21
N SER A 100 7.02 -14.63 -0.69
CA SER A 100 5.90 -13.75 -0.33
C SER A 100 5.46 -13.89 1.13
N ILE A 101 5.68 -15.06 1.75
CA ILE A 101 5.31 -15.33 3.16
C ILE A 101 6.48 -15.83 4.01
N GLU A 102 7.62 -16.16 3.38
CA GLU A 102 8.83 -16.66 4.03
C GLU A 102 10.00 -15.67 3.95
N GLY A 103 10.99 -15.82 4.84
CA GLY A 103 12.13 -14.92 4.95
C GLY A 103 12.01 -14.00 6.17
N ILE A 104 12.43 -12.74 6.05
CA ILE A 104 12.47 -11.80 7.18
C ILE A 104 11.09 -11.14 7.36
N LEU A 105 10.37 -11.58 8.39
CA LEU A 105 9.04 -11.10 8.76
C LEU A 105 9.06 -9.79 9.54
N ASP A 106 10.04 -9.61 10.43
CA ASP A 106 10.23 -8.41 11.24
C ASP A 106 11.71 -8.15 11.48
N GLY A 107 12.06 -6.91 11.79
CA GLY A 107 13.45 -6.49 12.01
C GLY A 107 14.14 -5.99 10.74
N GLY A 108 13.41 -5.63 9.67
CA GLY A 108 14.04 -5.16 8.43
C GLY A 108 14.95 -3.93 8.60
N HIS A 109 14.67 -3.01 9.54
CA HIS A 109 15.60 -1.91 9.88
C HIS A 109 16.85 -2.42 10.59
N ASN A 110 16.72 -3.46 11.45
CA ASN A 110 17.86 -4.13 12.07
C ASN A 110 18.72 -4.81 11.01
N THR A 111 18.12 -5.60 10.13
CA THR A 111 18.84 -6.27 9.03
C THR A 111 19.56 -5.26 8.15
N LEU A 112 18.88 -4.17 7.75
CA LEU A 112 19.46 -3.10 6.94
C LEU A 112 20.64 -2.42 7.65
N ALA A 113 20.50 -2.10 8.94
CA ALA A 113 21.55 -1.50 9.76
C ALA A 113 22.78 -2.41 9.91
N ILE A 114 22.55 -3.68 10.24
CA ILE A 114 23.59 -4.70 10.40
C ILE A 114 24.35 -4.89 9.08
N ALA A 115 23.64 -5.01 7.96
CA ALA A 115 24.25 -5.17 6.64
C ALA A 115 25.09 -3.94 6.24
N ILE A 116 24.57 -2.71 6.47
CA ILE A 116 25.32 -1.47 6.23
C ILE A 116 26.56 -1.40 7.11
N HIS A 117 26.48 -1.81 8.38
CA HIS A 117 27.63 -1.84 9.28
C HIS A 117 28.72 -2.81 8.78
N ILE A 118 28.34 -4.02 8.39
CA ILE A 118 29.25 -5.02 7.79
C ILE A 118 29.91 -4.46 6.53
N LEU A 119 29.13 -3.86 5.62
CA LEU A 119 29.67 -3.23 4.40
C LEU A 119 30.65 -2.10 4.70
N ASN A 120 30.38 -1.27 5.70
CA ASN A 120 31.29 -0.20 6.10
C ASN A 120 32.64 -0.74 6.58
N ILE A 121 32.66 -1.87 7.28
CA ILE A 121 33.90 -2.55 7.68
C ILE A 121 34.58 -3.15 6.45
N ALA A 122 33.84 -3.89 5.62
CA ALA A 122 34.40 -4.64 4.48
C ALA A 122 34.97 -3.74 3.38
N THR A 123 34.46 -2.51 3.24
CA THR A 123 34.80 -1.59 2.13
C THR A 123 35.52 -0.33 2.58
N GLU A 124 35.82 -0.20 3.89
CA GLU A 124 36.41 1.00 4.48
C GLU A 124 35.57 2.27 4.21
N LYS A 125 34.25 2.15 4.36
CA LYS A 125 33.26 3.23 4.16
C LYS A 125 33.23 3.80 2.73
N ASP A 126 33.22 2.91 1.74
CA ASP A 126 33.12 3.29 0.33
C ASP A 126 31.89 4.17 0.05
N ARG A 127 32.02 5.09 -0.91
CA ARG A 127 30.97 6.06 -1.28
C ARG A 127 29.69 5.38 -1.74
N SER A 128 29.75 4.16 -2.29
CA SER A 128 28.58 3.36 -2.69
C SER A 128 27.60 3.13 -1.54
N ILE A 129 28.09 3.02 -0.29
CA ILE A 129 27.23 2.77 0.89
C ILE A 129 26.25 3.92 1.12
N SER A 130 26.67 5.17 0.89
CA SER A 130 25.80 6.35 1.06
C SER A 130 24.59 6.37 0.11
N LYS A 131 24.67 5.61 -1.00
CA LYS A 131 23.60 5.46 -1.99
C LYS A 131 22.53 4.48 -1.53
N ILE A 132 22.81 3.63 -0.54
CA ILE A 132 21.86 2.66 0.00
C ILE A 132 20.76 3.42 0.75
N LYS A 133 19.52 3.39 0.24
CA LYS A 133 18.34 3.95 0.90
C LYS A 133 17.35 2.88 1.31
N ARG A 134 17.30 1.76 0.58
CA ARG A 134 16.37 0.64 0.78
C ARG A 134 17.10 -0.70 0.65
N TRP A 135 16.35 -1.78 0.89
CA TRP A 135 16.84 -3.15 0.78
C TRP A 135 17.34 -3.51 -0.62
N ASP A 136 16.66 -3.09 -1.68
CA ASP A 136 17.06 -3.41 -3.05
C ASP A 136 18.40 -2.74 -3.43
N ASP A 137 18.61 -1.51 -2.95
CA ASP A 137 19.89 -0.81 -3.08
C ASP A 137 20.99 -1.57 -2.32
N LEU A 138 20.66 -2.06 -1.12
CA LEU A 138 21.58 -2.83 -0.29
C LEU A 138 21.98 -4.12 -1.01
N LYS A 139 21.03 -4.92 -1.51
CA LYS A 139 21.34 -6.19 -2.22
C LYS A 139 22.31 -5.97 -3.37
N SER A 140 22.08 -4.95 -4.18
CA SER A 140 22.97 -4.60 -5.29
C SER A 140 24.42 -4.30 -4.84
N VAL A 141 24.59 -3.56 -3.75
CA VAL A 141 25.92 -3.23 -3.20
C VAL A 141 26.52 -4.43 -2.46
N TRP A 142 25.70 -5.21 -1.76
CA TRP A 142 26.07 -6.40 -1.01
C TRP A 142 26.66 -7.47 -1.93
N ASP A 143 25.94 -7.79 -3.01
CA ASP A 143 26.36 -8.80 -3.99
C ASP A 143 27.66 -8.41 -4.69
N ALA A 144 27.85 -7.12 -4.97
CA ALA A 144 29.09 -6.61 -5.56
C ALA A 144 30.31 -6.68 -4.61
N ASN A 145 30.10 -6.86 -3.29
CA ASN A 145 31.16 -6.84 -2.27
C ASN A 145 31.29 -8.17 -1.49
N GLN A 146 30.65 -9.25 -1.94
CA GLN A 146 30.71 -10.58 -1.29
C GLN A 146 32.12 -11.04 -0.94
N ALA A 147 33.07 -10.89 -1.87
CA ALA A 147 34.46 -11.27 -1.64
C ALA A 147 35.10 -10.50 -0.46
N LYS A 148 34.79 -9.21 -0.32
CA LYS A 148 35.30 -8.38 0.79
C LYS A 148 34.62 -8.71 2.11
N ILE A 149 33.32 -9.01 2.07
CA ILE A 149 32.55 -9.42 3.25
C ILE A 149 33.10 -10.72 3.82
N GLU A 150 33.44 -11.70 2.97
CA GLU A 150 34.00 -12.97 3.42
C GLU A 150 35.38 -12.79 4.10
N LEU A 151 36.20 -11.85 3.62
CA LEU A 151 37.52 -11.55 4.22
C LEU A 151 37.43 -11.01 5.66
N ILE A 152 36.35 -10.30 6.01
CA ILE A 152 36.16 -9.74 7.36
C ILE A 152 35.30 -10.62 8.27
N LYS A 153 34.80 -11.77 7.77
CA LYS A 153 33.81 -12.60 8.46
C LYS A 153 34.20 -12.98 9.88
N ASP A 154 35.46 -13.35 10.10
CA ASP A 154 35.94 -13.71 11.43
C ASP A 154 36.20 -12.52 12.37
N GLN A 155 36.18 -11.29 11.84
CA GLN A 155 36.28 -10.05 12.64
C GLN A 155 34.92 -9.62 13.21
N LEU A 156 33.81 -10.19 12.71
CA LEU A 156 32.45 -9.85 13.10
C LEU A 156 32.04 -10.57 14.40
N ASP A 157 32.51 -10.05 15.54
CA ASP A 157 32.26 -10.62 16.87
C ASP A 157 31.26 -9.78 17.69
N PHE A 158 30.00 -9.79 17.24
CA PHE A 158 28.86 -9.30 18.02
C PHE A 158 27.66 -10.22 17.83
N LEU A 159 26.76 -10.19 18.81
CA LEU A 159 25.57 -11.04 18.85
C LEU A 159 24.35 -10.31 18.30
N ILE A 160 23.48 -11.04 17.61
CA ILE A 160 22.21 -10.53 17.05
C ILE A 160 21.09 -11.43 17.58
N PRO A 161 20.02 -10.87 18.19
CA PRO A 161 18.84 -11.63 18.55
C PRO A 161 18.11 -12.09 17.29
N LEU A 162 17.84 -13.38 17.22
CA LEU A 162 17.17 -14.02 16.11
C LEU A 162 16.06 -14.93 16.64
N GLU A 163 14.90 -14.80 16.04
CA GLU A 163 13.77 -15.70 16.23
C GLU A 163 13.41 -16.33 14.88
N ILE A 164 13.19 -17.63 14.85
CA ILE A 164 12.78 -18.38 13.67
C ILE A 164 11.47 -19.10 13.98
N LEU A 165 10.44 -18.86 13.16
CA LEU A 165 9.18 -19.57 13.17
C LEU A 165 9.15 -20.59 12.04
N VAL A 166 8.78 -21.81 12.37
CA VAL A 166 8.65 -22.93 11.44
C VAL A 166 7.44 -23.79 11.85
N PRO A 167 6.88 -24.63 10.96
CA PRO A 167 5.84 -25.56 11.36
C PRO A 167 6.29 -26.46 12.51
N ALA A 168 5.38 -26.78 13.43
CA ALA A 168 5.66 -27.71 14.51
C ALA A 168 5.80 -29.15 14.00
N THR A 169 5.07 -29.50 12.93
CA THR A 169 5.10 -30.82 12.29
C THR A 169 5.05 -30.70 10.77
N ASN A 170 5.32 -31.80 10.06
CA ASN A 170 5.40 -31.82 8.60
C ASN A 170 4.08 -32.27 7.93
N THR A 171 2.94 -32.23 8.65
CA THR A 171 1.65 -32.58 8.05
C THR A 171 1.11 -31.43 7.20
N GLU A 172 0.37 -31.75 6.14
CA GLU A 172 -0.23 -30.73 5.26
C GLU A 172 -1.14 -29.77 6.04
N GLU A 173 -1.95 -30.29 6.97
CA GLU A 173 -2.83 -29.51 7.85
C GLU A 173 -2.05 -28.54 8.74
N ASN A 174 -0.92 -28.96 9.31
CA ASN A 174 -0.07 -28.12 10.14
C ASN A 174 0.59 -27.01 9.32
N LEU A 175 1.04 -27.36 8.11
CA LEU A 175 1.66 -26.42 7.18
C LEU A 175 0.66 -25.32 6.77
N GLU A 176 -0.57 -25.70 6.42
CA GLU A 176 -1.63 -24.75 6.09
C GLU A 176 -1.96 -23.83 7.28
N THR A 177 -2.14 -24.42 8.46
CA THR A 177 -2.39 -23.68 9.71
C THR A 177 -1.23 -22.72 10.03
N PHE A 178 0.02 -23.15 9.83
CA PHE A 178 1.21 -22.34 10.02
C PHE A 178 1.25 -21.16 9.05
N LYS A 179 1.04 -21.39 7.75
CA LYS A 179 1.00 -20.33 6.72
C LYS A 179 -0.06 -19.28 7.04
N ASN A 180 -1.27 -19.72 7.42
CA ASN A 180 -2.36 -18.83 7.83
C ASN A 180 -1.97 -18.00 9.08
N SER A 181 -1.26 -18.60 10.03
CA SER A 181 -0.86 -17.94 11.28
C SER A 181 0.30 -16.94 11.12
N ILE A 182 1.22 -17.15 10.17
CA ILE A 182 2.38 -16.27 9.96
C ILE A 182 1.95 -14.83 9.72
N LEU A 183 0.97 -14.59 8.85
CA LEU A 183 0.52 -13.24 8.50
C LEU A 183 -0.02 -12.49 9.72
N ASP A 184 -0.78 -13.16 10.56
CA ASP A 184 -1.30 -12.59 11.81
C ASP A 184 -0.20 -12.30 12.81
N ILE A 185 0.79 -13.18 12.94
CA ILE A 185 1.96 -12.96 13.80
C ILE A 185 2.78 -11.76 13.31
N CYS A 186 3.04 -11.67 12.00
CA CYS A 186 3.72 -10.53 11.38
C CYS A 186 3.00 -9.23 11.74
N SER A 187 1.68 -9.20 11.58
CA SER A 187 0.85 -8.04 11.89
C SER A 187 0.93 -7.65 13.37
N ALA A 188 0.73 -8.60 14.28
CA ALA A 188 0.72 -8.35 15.73
C ALA A 188 2.05 -7.80 16.26
N ARG A 189 3.18 -8.20 15.66
CA ARG A 189 4.51 -7.70 16.06
C ARG A 189 4.84 -6.31 15.52
N ASN A 190 4.16 -5.87 14.46
CA ASN A 190 4.41 -4.62 13.75
C ASN A 190 3.51 -3.44 14.18
N ASN A 191 2.99 -3.44 15.42
CA ASN A 191 1.98 -2.49 15.92
C ASN A 191 2.35 -0.99 15.82
N ASN A 192 1.96 -0.37 14.70
CA ASN A 192 1.46 1.00 14.60
C ASN A 192 0.15 0.96 13.78
N VAL A 193 -0.98 0.98 14.49
CA VAL A 193 -2.28 0.38 14.15
C VAL A 193 -2.88 0.69 12.77
N GLN A 194 -2.65 1.88 12.18
CA GLN A 194 -3.34 2.27 10.94
C GLN A 194 -2.59 1.94 9.64
N LEU A 195 -1.25 1.89 9.64
CA LEU A 195 -0.46 1.54 8.45
C LEU A 195 -0.39 0.01 8.24
N VAL A 196 -0.74 -0.73 9.30
CA VAL A 196 -0.78 -2.20 9.32
C VAL A 196 -1.91 -2.74 8.46
N LEU A 197 -3.11 -2.12 8.47
CA LEU A 197 -4.27 -2.68 7.75
C LEU A 197 -4.04 -2.73 6.23
N ASP A 198 -3.60 -1.63 5.62
CA ASP A 198 -3.41 -1.54 4.17
C ASP A 198 -2.37 -2.58 3.71
N THR A 199 -1.30 -2.66 4.48
CA THR A 199 -0.20 -3.57 4.21
C THR A 199 -0.62 -5.04 4.41
N LYS A 200 -1.36 -5.33 5.49
CA LYS A 200 -1.88 -6.68 5.78
C LYS A 200 -2.82 -7.13 4.68
N ALA A 201 -3.75 -6.27 4.28
CA ALA A 201 -4.69 -6.54 3.19
C ALA A 201 -3.95 -6.81 1.87
N ASN A 202 -2.86 -6.08 1.59
CA ASN A 202 -2.03 -6.37 0.43
C ASN A 202 -1.36 -7.75 0.50
N GLN A 203 -0.81 -8.13 1.66
CA GLN A 203 -0.18 -9.45 1.85
C GLN A 203 -1.18 -10.60 1.81
N ALA A 204 -2.40 -10.37 2.29
CA ALA A 204 -3.49 -11.33 2.24
C ALA A 204 -4.16 -11.40 0.85
N GLY A 205 -3.60 -10.76 -0.19
CA GLY A 205 -4.13 -10.81 -1.55
C GLY A 205 -5.39 -10.00 -1.83
N HIS A 206 -5.88 -9.18 -0.88
CA HIS A 206 -7.16 -8.45 -1.00
C HIS A 206 -7.19 -7.48 -2.19
N TYR A 207 -6.02 -7.07 -2.67
CA TYR A 207 -5.88 -6.12 -3.79
C TYR A 207 -5.51 -6.78 -5.11
N ASP A 208 -5.30 -8.10 -5.16
CA ASP A 208 -4.70 -8.72 -6.35
C ASP A 208 -5.60 -8.64 -7.56
N TYR A 209 -6.92 -8.78 -7.35
CA TYR A 209 -7.88 -8.51 -8.41
C TYR A 209 -7.79 -7.06 -8.91
N ILE A 210 -7.70 -6.07 -8.01
CA ILE A 210 -7.53 -4.66 -8.37
C ILE A 210 -6.23 -4.46 -9.16
N LYS A 211 -5.10 -5.00 -8.70
CA LYS A 211 -3.80 -4.92 -9.40
C LYS A 211 -3.88 -5.48 -10.82
N SER A 212 -4.69 -6.52 -11.03
CA SER A 212 -4.85 -7.17 -12.34
C SER A 212 -5.63 -6.36 -13.37
N ILE A 213 -6.50 -5.43 -12.93
CA ILE A 213 -7.42 -4.69 -13.82
C ILE A 213 -7.04 -3.22 -14.04
N ILE A 214 -6.30 -2.60 -13.11
CA ILE A 214 -5.93 -1.20 -13.23
C ILE A 214 -4.78 -1.00 -14.23
N ASP A 215 -4.66 0.22 -14.75
CA ASP A 215 -3.58 0.60 -15.67
C ASP A 215 -2.19 0.27 -15.07
N PRO A 216 -1.31 -0.48 -15.77
CA PRO A 216 0.02 -0.83 -15.27
C PRO A 216 0.90 0.38 -14.91
N VAL A 217 0.68 1.54 -15.55
CA VAL A 217 1.40 2.78 -15.20
C VAL A 217 0.96 3.27 -13.84
N LEU A 218 -0.36 3.27 -13.57
CA LEU A 218 -0.90 3.64 -12.27
C LEU A 218 -0.50 2.62 -11.20
N ALA A 219 -0.57 1.32 -11.50
CA ALA A 219 -0.23 0.25 -10.56
C ALA A 219 1.17 0.39 -9.95
N LYS A 220 2.15 0.88 -10.75
CA LYS A 220 3.53 1.14 -10.31
C LYS A 220 3.69 2.36 -9.39
N ASP A 221 2.73 3.27 -9.41
CA ASP A 221 2.75 4.51 -8.62
C ASP A 221 1.83 4.43 -7.39
N VAL A 222 1.12 3.32 -7.23
CA VAL A 222 0.33 3.02 -6.04
C VAL A 222 1.24 2.50 -4.94
N VAL A 223 1.04 3.03 -3.73
CA VAL A 223 1.67 2.56 -2.50
C VAL A 223 0.82 1.43 -1.93
N TRP A 224 1.17 0.19 -2.24
CA TRP A 224 0.50 -1.03 -1.75
C TRP A 224 0.96 -1.41 -0.34
N LYS A 225 2.19 -1.04 0.00
CA LYS A 225 2.84 -1.37 1.26
C LYS A 225 3.45 -0.14 1.92
N THR A 226 3.48 -0.13 3.26
CA THR A 226 4.12 0.95 4.02
C THR A 226 5.58 1.13 3.63
N ASN A 227 5.99 2.38 3.36
CA ASN A 227 7.32 2.81 2.89
C ASN A 227 7.70 2.37 1.47
N GLU A 228 6.78 1.81 0.70
CA GLU A 228 6.95 1.62 -0.75
C GLU A 228 7.07 2.99 -1.46
N SER A 229 7.70 3.01 -2.64
CA SER A 229 7.70 4.22 -3.49
C SER A 229 6.39 4.29 -4.25
N GLY A 230 5.83 5.48 -4.33
CA GLY A 230 4.61 5.75 -5.06
C GLY A 230 4.00 7.04 -4.53
N ARG A 231 3.13 7.64 -5.32
CA ARG A 231 2.40 8.85 -4.95
C ARG A 231 0.98 8.56 -4.50
N VAL A 232 0.37 7.50 -5.01
CA VAL A 232 -1.06 7.21 -4.83
C VAL A 232 -1.24 6.21 -3.67
N PRO A 233 -1.81 6.61 -2.53
CA PRO A 233 -2.13 5.65 -1.47
C PRO A 233 -3.17 4.62 -1.96
N VAL A 234 -2.99 3.33 -1.67
CA VAL A 234 -3.98 2.29 -2.03
C VAL A 234 -5.39 2.60 -1.53
N ARG A 235 -5.51 3.29 -0.40
CA ARG A 235 -6.80 3.77 0.15
C ARG A 235 -7.58 4.66 -0.80
N ASP A 236 -6.90 5.41 -1.66
CA ASP A 236 -7.58 6.27 -2.63
C ASP A 236 -8.26 5.43 -3.70
N LEU A 237 -7.63 4.34 -4.15
CA LEU A 237 -8.26 3.38 -5.06
C LEU A 237 -9.39 2.62 -4.41
N VAL A 238 -9.19 2.11 -3.19
CA VAL A 238 -10.24 1.39 -2.45
C VAL A 238 -11.44 2.28 -2.15
N ALA A 239 -11.22 3.56 -1.85
CA ALA A 239 -12.31 4.52 -1.69
C ALA A 239 -13.11 4.69 -3.00
N LEU A 240 -12.45 4.76 -4.17
CA LEU A 240 -13.13 4.80 -5.47
C LEU A 240 -13.87 3.49 -5.80
N ALA A 241 -13.33 2.34 -5.40
CA ALA A 241 -13.98 1.04 -5.60
C ALA A 241 -15.37 0.96 -4.95
N TRP A 242 -15.60 1.72 -3.87
CA TRP A 242 -16.90 1.80 -3.21
C TRP A 242 -17.99 2.49 -4.04
N ILE A 243 -17.66 3.23 -5.11
CA ILE A 243 -18.65 3.83 -6.00
C ILE A 243 -19.51 2.73 -6.67
N PRO A 244 -18.91 1.77 -7.41
CA PRO A 244 -19.67 0.65 -7.97
C PRO A 244 -20.07 -0.40 -6.92
N LEU A 245 -19.24 -0.71 -5.91
CA LEU A 245 -19.58 -1.74 -4.90
C LEU A 245 -20.83 -1.37 -4.08
N SER A 246 -21.10 -0.09 -3.86
CA SER A 246 -22.31 0.33 -3.15
C SER A 246 -23.59 0.08 -3.94
N MET A 247 -23.49 -0.14 -5.26
CA MET A 247 -24.62 -0.37 -6.17
C MET A 247 -25.08 -1.84 -6.22
N ILE A 248 -24.27 -2.78 -5.73
CA ILE A 248 -24.60 -4.22 -5.72
C ILE A 248 -25.19 -4.63 -4.37
N GLU A 249 -26.03 -5.65 -4.34
CA GLU A 249 -26.47 -6.24 -3.08
C GLU A 249 -25.34 -7.03 -2.43
N LEU A 250 -25.12 -6.79 -1.14
CA LEU A 250 -24.08 -7.44 -0.33
C LEU A 250 -24.75 -8.12 0.87
N PRO A 251 -24.12 -9.15 1.46
CA PRO A 251 -24.60 -9.75 2.69
C PRO A 251 -24.86 -8.69 3.78
N ALA A 252 -25.91 -8.88 4.58
CA ALA A 252 -26.39 -7.85 5.51
C ALA A 252 -25.38 -7.41 6.58
N HIS A 253 -24.42 -8.28 6.93
CA HIS A 253 -23.35 -7.97 7.88
C HIS A 253 -22.20 -7.17 7.26
N ILE A 254 -22.12 -7.07 5.92
CA ILE A 254 -21.11 -6.30 5.22
C ILE A 254 -21.54 -4.83 5.11
N SER A 255 -20.83 -3.97 5.81
CA SER A 255 -21.06 -2.53 5.79
C SER A 255 -20.58 -1.91 4.48
N LYS A 256 -21.48 -1.20 3.79
CA LYS A 256 -21.13 -0.38 2.62
C LYS A 256 -20.56 0.97 3.03
N SER A 257 -19.65 1.49 2.21
CA SER A 257 -19.17 2.87 2.37
C SER A 257 -20.08 3.85 1.64
N SER A 258 -20.59 4.85 2.36
CA SER A 258 -21.36 5.94 1.78
C SER A 258 -20.51 6.87 0.91
N PRO A 259 -21.10 7.60 -0.05
CA PRO A 259 -20.37 8.56 -0.88
C PRO A 259 -19.60 9.62 -0.10
N VAL A 260 -20.11 10.05 1.06
CA VAL A 260 -19.42 11.02 1.93
C VAL A 260 -18.14 10.40 2.52
N GLN A 261 -18.17 9.13 2.92
CA GLN A 261 -17.00 8.44 3.50
C GLN A 261 -15.86 8.26 2.49
N ILE A 262 -16.17 8.17 1.19
CA ILE A 262 -15.16 8.14 0.12
C ILE A 262 -14.24 9.38 0.18
N TYR A 263 -14.79 10.53 0.57
CA TYR A 263 -14.01 11.75 0.85
C TYR A 263 -13.48 11.80 2.28
N SER A 264 -14.36 11.64 3.27
CA SER A 264 -14.07 12.03 4.66
C SER A 264 -13.42 10.95 5.52
N SER A 265 -13.51 9.68 5.11
CA SER A 265 -13.17 8.52 5.95
C SER A 265 -12.60 7.36 5.12
N LYS A 266 -11.56 7.62 4.32
CA LYS A 266 -10.89 6.59 3.49
C LYS A 266 -10.39 5.37 4.28
N GLY A 267 -9.99 5.55 5.54
CA GLY A 267 -9.64 4.45 6.44
C GLY A 267 -10.83 3.52 6.72
N LYS A 268 -12.04 4.07 6.88
CA LYS A 268 -13.26 3.26 7.05
C LYS A 268 -13.64 2.53 5.75
N CYS A 269 -13.42 3.17 4.60
CA CYS A 269 -13.57 2.50 3.31
C CYS A 269 -12.64 1.29 3.19
N MET A 270 -11.41 1.41 3.70
CA MET A 270 -10.48 0.29 3.74
C MET A 270 -10.96 -0.84 4.66
N GLU A 271 -11.35 -0.53 5.90
CA GLU A 271 -11.89 -1.54 6.82
C GLU A 271 -13.08 -2.31 6.22
N ASN A 272 -14.04 -1.57 5.65
CA ASN A 272 -15.19 -2.19 5.01
C ASN A 272 -14.78 -3.08 3.83
N PHE A 273 -13.76 -2.68 3.05
CA PHE A 273 -13.29 -3.42 1.89
C PHE A 273 -12.57 -4.70 2.31
N VAL A 274 -11.76 -4.64 3.37
CA VAL A 274 -11.14 -5.83 3.97
C VAL A 274 -12.21 -6.81 4.43
N ASN A 275 -13.20 -6.35 5.19
CA ASN A 275 -14.30 -7.21 5.63
C ASN A 275 -15.08 -7.83 4.45
N LEU A 276 -15.22 -7.09 3.34
CA LEU A 276 -15.83 -7.61 2.12
C LEU A 276 -14.97 -8.71 1.49
N MET A 277 -13.65 -8.51 1.41
CA MET A 277 -12.73 -9.47 0.78
C MET A 277 -12.46 -10.71 1.64
N GLU A 278 -12.62 -10.61 2.96
CA GLU A 278 -12.50 -11.74 3.89
C GLU A 278 -13.78 -12.60 3.96
N ASP A 279 -14.86 -12.18 3.29
CA ASP A 279 -16.14 -12.86 3.33
C ASP A 279 -16.21 -14.06 2.36
N ASP A 280 -16.70 -15.21 2.86
CA ASP A 280 -16.85 -16.44 2.08
C ASP A 280 -17.85 -16.33 0.93
N PHE A 281 -18.75 -15.34 0.91
CA PHE A 281 -19.60 -15.07 -0.25
C PHE A 281 -18.81 -14.41 -1.39
N VAL A 282 -17.69 -13.73 -1.06
CA VAL A 282 -16.96 -12.84 -1.95
C VAL A 282 -15.68 -13.49 -2.47
N ALA A 283 -14.88 -14.06 -1.57
CA ALA A 283 -13.59 -14.65 -1.87
C ALA A 283 -13.50 -16.10 -1.37
N LYS A 284 -12.42 -16.78 -1.74
CA LYS A 284 -11.98 -18.03 -1.10
C LYS A 284 -10.57 -17.79 -0.57
N GLN A 285 -10.27 -18.33 0.60
CA GLN A 285 -8.91 -18.32 1.12
C GLN A 285 -8.16 -19.53 0.55
N LEU A 286 -6.97 -19.30 -0.01
CA LEU A 286 -6.08 -20.34 -0.55
C LEU A 286 -4.64 -19.96 -0.20
N ASN A 287 -3.91 -20.86 0.47
CA ASN A 287 -2.51 -20.64 0.87
C ASN A 287 -2.26 -19.35 1.69
N GLY A 288 -3.24 -18.91 2.49
CA GLY A 288 -3.15 -17.68 3.29
C GLY A 288 -3.51 -16.39 2.55
N GLU A 289 -3.83 -16.46 1.25
CA GLU A 289 -4.28 -15.33 0.43
C GLU A 289 -5.77 -15.47 0.07
N TYR A 290 -6.47 -14.34 -0.16
CA TYR A 290 -7.86 -14.30 -0.57
C TYR A 290 -7.98 -14.07 -2.08
N GLU A 291 -8.56 -15.03 -2.79
CA GLU A 291 -8.83 -14.95 -4.21
C GLU A 291 -10.32 -14.62 -4.45
N LEU A 292 -10.58 -13.53 -5.18
CA LEU A 292 -11.94 -13.11 -5.53
C LEU A 292 -12.65 -14.19 -6.36
N LYS A 293 -13.81 -14.66 -5.90
CA LYS A 293 -14.65 -15.63 -6.64
C LYS A 293 -16.00 -15.07 -7.08
N ASN A 294 -16.50 -14.06 -6.38
CA ASN A 294 -17.81 -13.50 -6.67
C ASN A 294 -17.80 -12.62 -7.92
N THR A 295 -18.49 -13.08 -8.96
CA THR A 295 -18.49 -12.42 -10.27
C THR A 295 -19.22 -11.06 -10.28
N ILE A 296 -20.17 -10.83 -9.36
CA ILE A 296 -20.88 -9.56 -9.24
C ILE A 296 -19.95 -8.52 -8.61
N VAL A 297 -19.27 -8.88 -7.52
CA VAL A 297 -18.22 -8.05 -6.91
C VAL A 297 -17.10 -7.78 -7.91
N GLY A 298 -16.67 -8.80 -8.66
CA GLY A 298 -15.69 -8.64 -9.75
C GLY A 298 -16.13 -7.62 -10.80
N SER A 299 -17.37 -7.70 -11.29
CA SER A 299 -17.89 -6.73 -12.27
C SER A 299 -18.00 -5.30 -11.71
N ALA A 300 -18.24 -5.15 -10.41
CA ALA A 300 -18.22 -3.84 -9.77
C ALA A 300 -16.77 -3.29 -9.72
N LEU A 301 -15.81 -4.14 -9.34
CA LEU A 301 -14.39 -3.79 -9.33
C LEU A 301 -13.86 -3.50 -10.74
N ASP A 302 -14.33 -4.18 -11.79
CA ASP A 302 -13.91 -3.92 -13.18
C ASP A 302 -14.13 -2.46 -13.61
N LEU A 303 -15.13 -1.76 -13.06
CA LEU A 303 -15.38 -0.34 -13.34
C LEU A 303 -14.31 0.57 -12.70
N LEU A 304 -13.57 0.09 -11.70
CA LEU A 304 -12.46 0.81 -11.08
C LEU A 304 -11.33 1.11 -12.06
N LYS A 305 -11.15 0.32 -13.13
CA LYS A 305 -10.10 0.58 -14.13
C LYS A 305 -10.24 1.98 -14.78
N ASP A 306 -11.46 2.49 -14.88
CA ASP A 306 -11.76 3.77 -15.51
C ASP A 306 -11.79 4.93 -14.50
N LEU A 307 -12.18 4.65 -13.25
CA LEU A 307 -12.44 5.68 -12.23
C LEU A 307 -11.26 6.61 -11.92
N PRO A 308 -10.00 6.15 -11.79
CA PRO A 308 -8.85 7.04 -11.62
C PRO A 308 -8.66 8.01 -12.78
N LYS A 309 -8.85 7.56 -14.03
CA LYS A 309 -8.75 8.44 -15.21
C LYS A 309 -9.93 9.41 -15.27
N LEU A 310 -11.13 8.96 -14.92
CA LEU A 310 -12.31 9.82 -14.83
C LEU A 310 -12.17 10.88 -13.74
N TYR A 311 -11.56 10.53 -12.59
CA TYR A 311 -11.22 11.49 -11.54
C TYR A 311 -10.33 12.59 -12.10
N ASP A 312 -9.19 12.22 -12.70
CA ASP A 312 -8.24 13.18 -13.26
C ASP A 312 -8.88 14.01 -14.38
N ARG A 313 -9.78 13.42 -15.19
CA ARG A 313 -10.53 14.13 -16.24
C ARG A 313 -11.47 15.17 -15.66
N ILE A 314 -12.25 14.83 -14.63
CA ILE A 314 -13.11 15.78 -13.92
C ILE A 314 -12.25 16.87 -13.29
N TYR A 315 -11.16 16.51 -12.60
CA TYR A 315 -10.23 17.43 -11.96
C TYR A 315 -9.67 18.48 -12.94
N LYS A 316 -9.16 18.03 -14.10
CA LYS A 316 -8.59 18.92 -15.12
C LYS A 316 -9.63 19.78 -15.82
N ASN A 317 -10.82 19.25 -16.06
CA ASN A 317 -11.88 19.98 -16.76
C ASN A 317 -12.65 20.92 -15.83
N PHE A 318 -12.58 20.72 -14.51
CA PHE A 318 -13.34 21.49 -13.52
C PHE A 318 -13.16 23.01 -13.65
N PRO A 319 -11.94 23.57 -13.78
CA PRO A 319 -11.77 25.02 -13.88
C PRO A 319 -12.48 25.63 -15.11
N ARG A 320 -12.34 24.99 -16.27
CA ARG A 320 -12.99 25.44 -17.52
C ARG A 320 -14.50 25.33 -17.38
N ALA A 321 -14.99 24.15 -16.98
CA ALA A 321 -16.41 23.89 -16.85
C ALA A 321 -17.09 24.81 -15.82
N TYR A 322 -16.39 25.15 -14.72
CA TYR A 322 -16.88 26.11 -13.74
C TYR A 322 -17.00 27.53 -14.30
N ASN A 323 -16.04 27.95 -15.13
CA ASN A 323 -16.09 29.25 -15.82
C ASN A 323 -17.19 29.28 -16.88
N ASP A 324 -17.34 28.22 -17.68
CA ASP A 324 -18.41 28.06 -18.68
C ASP A 324 -19.80 28.10 -18.03
N ALA A 325 -19.91 27.65 -16.77
CA ALA A 325 -21.10 27.76 -15.93
C ALA A 325 -21.30 29.18 -15.34
N GLY A 326 -20.60 30.19 -15.84
CA GLY A 326 -20.68 31.59 -15.38
C GLY A 326 -19.94 31.84 -14.06
N GLY A 327 -19.06 30.94 -13.63
CA GLY A 327 -18.19 31.11 -12.47
C GLY A 327 -16.92 31.92 -12.77
N LYS A 328 -16.15 32.23 -11.72
CA LYS A 328 -14.80 32.76 -11.82
C LYS A 328 -13.87 31.90 -10.98
N PHE A 329 -13.44 30.76 -11.54
CA PHE A 329 -12.73 29.70 -10.81
C PHE A 329 -11.50 30.23 -10.06
N GLY A 330 -10.66 31.02 -10.74
CA GLY A 330 -9.45 31.60 -10.13
C GLY A 330 -9.69 32.63 -9.02
N ARG A 331 -10.95 33.00 -8.71
CA ARG A 331 -11.31 33.86 -7.56
C ARG A 331 -11.76 33.07 -6.34
N ILE A 332 -11.85 31.75 -6.43
CA ILE A 332 -12.22 30.91 -5.29
C ILE A 332 -11.05 30.88 -4.31
N SER A 333 -11.28 31.25 -3.05
CA SER A 333 -10.22 31.40 -2.05
C SER A 333 -9.47 30.10 -1.73
N SER A 334 -10.13 28.95 -1.89
CA SER A 334 -9.59 27.63 -1.60
C SER A 334 -8.86 26.97 -2.79
N VAL A 335 -8.82 27.62 -3.96
CA VAL A 335 -8.06 27.12 -5.12
C VAL A 335 -6.76 27.92 -5.27
N LYS A 336 -5.70 27.28 -5.75
CA LYS A 336 -4.44 27.98 -6.07
C LYS A 336 -4.09 27.80 -7.54
N MET A 337 -3.43 28.80 -8.10
CA MET A 337 -3.03 28.80 -9.52
C MET A 337 -1.51 28.95 -9.65
N TYR A 338 -0.92 28.23 -10.58
CA TYR A 338 0.48 28.38 -10.95
C TYR A 338 0.71 29.75 -11.61
N ASP A 339 1.46 30.60 -10.91
CA ASP A 339 1.97 31.87 -11.43
C ASP A 339 3.21 32.25 -10.59
N PRO A 340 4.43 31.88 -11.02
CA PRO A 340 5.65 32.14 -10.25
C PRO A 340 5.94 33.62 -10.02
N LYS A 341 5.38 34.52 -10.86
CA LYS A 341 5.54 35.96 -10.70
C LYS A 341 4.65 36.43 -9.55
N LYS A 342 3.36 36.12 -9.60
CA LYS A 342 2.42 36.48 -8.54
C LYS A 342 2.64 35.74 -7.23
N TYR A 343 3.22 34.53 -7.26
CA TYR A 343 3.62 33.81 -6.05
C TYR A 343 4.53 34.63 -5.14
N LYS A 344 5.40 35.48 -5.70
CA LYS A 344 6.27 36.36 -4.90
C LYS A 344 5.50 37.41 -4.10
N GLU A 345 4.32 37.78 -4.59
CA GLU A 345 3.44 38.80 -3.99
C GLU A 345 2.37 38.16 -3.09
N ASP A 346 1.80 37.03 -3.52
CA ASP A 346 0.73 36.30 -2.82
C ASP A 346 0.96 34.77 -2.86
N PRO A 347 1.78 34.22 -1.95
CA PRO A 347 2.02 32.78 -1.87
C PRO A 347 0.83 31.98 -1.31
N LYS A 348 -0.25 32.65 -0.87
CA LYS A 348 -1.45 31.97 -0.37
C LYS A 348 -2.36 31.53 -1.52
N SER A 349 -2.49 32.36 -2.56
CA SER A 349 -3.35 32.08 -3.73
C SER A 349 -2.61 31.55 -4.96
N TYR A 350 -1.29 31.68 -5.03
CA TYR A 350 -0.51 31.21 -6.18
C TYR A 350 0.51 30.12 -5.82
N LEU A 351 0.99 29.42 -6.83
CA LEU A 351 1.99 28.34 -6.72
C LEU A 351 3.27 28.72 -7.49
N ASN A 352 4.42 28.36 -6.92
CA ASN A 352 5.73 28.53 -7.56
C ASN A 352 6.11 27.38 -8.50
N LYS A 353 5.41 26.25 -8.40
CA LYS A 353 5.58 25.04 -9.21
C LYS A 353 4.22 24.55 -9.64
N LYS A 354 4.14 23.95 -10.83
CA LYS A 354 2.93 23.25 -11.26
C LYS A 354 2.65 22.08 -10.32
N VAL A 355 1.37 21.78 -10.17
CA VAL A 355 0.92 20.55 -9.49
C VAL A 355 0.75 19.45 -10.53
N THR A 356 0.48 18.25 -10.07
CA THR A 356 0.13 17.12 -10.93
C THR A 356 -1.27 16.64 -10.63
N THR A 357 -1.91 15.99 -11.60
CA THR A 357 -3.18 15.30 -11.32
C THR A 357 -3.01 14.20 -10.26
N PRO A 358 -4.07 13.90 -9.49
CA PRO A 358 -4.00 12.95 -8.40
C PRO A 358 -3.48 11.56 -8.79
N PHE A 359 -4.01 10.95 -9.86
CA PHE A 359 -3.69 9.56 -10.19
C PHE A 359 -2.55 9.42 -11.21
N TYR A 360 -2.60 10.13 -12.34
CA TYR A 360 -1.67 9.94 -13.47
C TYR A 360 -0.51 10.94 -13.55
N ALA A 361 -0.33 11.79 -12.53
CA ALA A 361 0.79 12.71 -12.43
C ALA A 361 0.89 13.76 -13.55
N GLU A 362 -0.19 14.03 -14.30
CA GLU A 362 -0.13 14.96 -15.41
C GLU A 362 0.04 16.39 -14.91
N GLU A 363 1.01 17.15 -15.44
CA GLU A 363 1.22 18.55 -15.04
C GLU A 363 -0.05 19.39 -15.21
N PHE A 364 -0.35 20.20 -14.20
CA PHE A 364 -1.55 21.02 -14.18
C PHE A 364 -1.34 22.35 -13.45
N GLU A 365 -2.12 23.36 -13.86
CA GLU A 365 -1.93 24.75 -13.43
C GLU A 365 -2.73 25.09 -12.17
N TYR A 366 -3.76 24.33 -11.83
CA TYR A 366 -4.61 24.61 -10.68
C TYR A 366 -4.50 23.54 -9.61
N GLN A 367 -4.29 23.95 -8.36
CA GLN A 367 -4.53 23.11 -7.20
C GLN A 367 -6.01 23.22 -6.82
N VAL A 368 -6.78 22.19 -7.16
CA VAL A 368 -8.20 22.08 -6.83
C VAL A 368 -8.37 21.17 -5.60
N PRO A 369 -9.11 21.59 -4.56
CA PRO A 369 -9.41 20.73 -3.42
C PRO A 369 -10.33 19.55 -3.76
N ASP A 370 -9.99 18.35 -3.29
CA ASP A 370 -10.77 17.12 -3.47
C ASP A 370 -12.24 17.25 -3.07
N GLY A 371 -12.56 18.06 -2.05
CA GLY A 371 -13.93 18.26 -1.59
C GLY A 371 -14.88 18.84 -2.64
N PHE A 372 -14.35 19.48 -3.70
CA PHE A 372 -15.14 19.92 -4.85
C PHE A 372 -15.26 18.87 -5.96
N ILE A 373 -14.37 17.88 -5.96
CA ILE A 373 -14.23 16.90 -7.04
C ILE A 373 -14.94 15.60 -6.68
N VAL A 374 -14.72 15.09 -5.46
CA VAL A 374 -15.22 13.78 -5.02
C VAL A 374 -16.75 13.65 -5.15
N PRO A 375 -17.59 14.67 -4.85
CA PRO A 375 -19.03 14.54 -5.08
C PRO A 375 -19.41 14.29 -6.54
N LEU A 376 -18.69 14.89 -7.49
CA LEU A 376 -18.89 14.67 -8.93
C LEU A 376 -18.36 13.31 -9.38
N VAL A 377 -17.25 12.84 -8.80
CA VAL A 377 -16.72 11.50 -9.08
C VAL A 377 -17.69 10.44 -8.57
N CYS A 378 -18.25 10.57 -7.36
CA CYS A 378 -19.28 9.68 -6.84
C CYS A 378 -20.57 9.71 -7.67
N ALA A 379 -20.89 10.84 -8.30
CA ALA A 379 -22.03 10.98 -9.19
C ALA A 379 -21.92 10.15 -10.48
N LEU A 380 -20.72 9.68 -10.85
CA LEU A 380 -20.53 8.71 -11.95
C LEU A 380 -21.33 7.43 -11.73
N SER A 381 -21.70 7.09 -10.49
CA SER A 381 -22.63 5.99 -10.19
C SER A 381 -23.97 6.07 -10.94
N ALA A 382 -24.42 7.28 -11.31
CA ALA A 382 -25.60 7.49 -12.16
C ALA A 382 -25.46 6.81 -13.54
N LEU A 383 -24.23 6.73 -14.05
CA LEU A 383 -23.89 6.16 -15.35
C LEU A 383 -23.70 4.64 -15.30
N ILE A 384 -23.86 4.01 -14.13
CA ILE A 384 -23.72 2.56 -13.96
C ILE A 384 -25.09 1.90 -14.07
N GLU A 385 -25.17 0.80 -14.80
CA GLU A 385 -26.32 -0.11 -14.85
C GLU A 385 -25.94 -1.52 -14.42
N ASN A 386 -26.94 -2.27 -13.97
CA ASN A 386 -26.85 -3.71 -13.83
C ASN A 386 -27.42 -4.34 -15.10
N LYS A 387 -26.55 -4.99 -15.87
CA LYS A 387 -26.88 -5.72 -17.08
C LYS A 387 -26.62 -7.20 -16.84
N ASP A 388 -27.68 -8.00 -16.80
CA ASP A 388 -27.62 -9.45 -16.60
C ASP A 388 -26.86 -9.88 -15.33
N GLY A 389 -27.03 -9.14 -14.23
CA GLY A 389 -26.38 -9.41 -12.95
C GLY A 389 -24.96 -8.87 -12.84
N LYS A 390 -24.42 -8.18 -13.86
CA LYS A 390 -23.09 -7.57 -13.86
C LYS A 390 -23.18 -6.06 -14.03
N LEU A 391 -22.29 -5.33 -13.35
CA LEU A 391 -22.23 -3.88 -13.51
C LEU A 391 -21.50 -3.48 -14.80
N ALA A 392 -22.03 -2.48 -15.48
CA ALA A 392 -21.45 -1.89 -16.68
C ALA A 392 -21.77 -0.39 -16.77
N TRP A 393 -20.99 0.35 -17.57
CA TRP A 393 -21.33 1.73 -17.91
C TRP A 393 -22.48 1.77 -18.94
N LYS A 394 -23.50 2.59 -18.67
CA LYS A 394 -24.66 2.86 -19.55
C LYS A 394 -24.26 3.58 -20.85
N THR A 395 -23.12 4.26 -20.84
CA THR A 395 -22.57 5.08 -21.92
C THR A 395 -21.06 5.19 -21.75
N ASP A 396 -20.35 5.75 -22.74
CA ASP A 396 -18.93 6.10 -22.59
C ASP A 396 -18.79 7.21 -21.52
N PRO A 397 -18.24 6.90 -20.33
CA PRO A 397 -18.22 7.86 -19.23
C PRO A 397 -17.27 9.03 -19.49
N PHE A 398 -16.23 8.83 -20.31
CA PHE A 398 -15.28 9.89 -20.66
C PHE A 398 -15.93 10.92 -21.58
N LYS A 399 -16.60 10.46 -22.64
CA LYS A 399 -17.33 11.34 -23.56
C LYS A 399 -18.48 12.06 -22.84
N PHE A 400 -19.18 11.36 -21.94
CA PHE A 400 -20.24 11.96 -21.14
C PHE A 400 -19.71 13.13 -20.30
N VAL A 401 -18.62 12.92 -19.54
CA VAL A 401 -18.01 13.97 -18.72
C VAL A 401 -17.56 15.15 -19.58
N GLU A 402 -16.94 14.91 -20.74
CA GLU A 402 -16.46 15.98 -21.62
C GLU A 402 -17.58 16.87 -22.16
N ARG A 403 -18.72 16.27 -22.51
CA ARG A 403 -19.86 16.99 -23.08
C ARG A 403 -20.66 17.74 -22.01
N ASN A 404 -20.88 17.10 -20.87
CA ASN A 404 -21.93 17.51 -19.94
C ASN A 404 -21.43 18.22 -18.68
N LEU A 405 -20.13 18.15 -18.35
CA LEU A 405 -19.61 18.70 -17.08
C LEU A 405 -19.90 20.20 -16.90
N SER A 406 -19.79 21.02 -17.96
CA SER A 406 -20.12 22.45 -17.89
C SER A 406 -21.61 22.68 -17.59
N GLY A 407 -22.50 21.83 -18.13
CA GLY A 407 -23.93 21.87 -17.84
C GLY A 407 -24.23 21.48 -16.40
N ILE A 408 -23.65 20.38 -15.92
CA ILE A 408 -23.76 19.88 -14.54
C ILE A 408 -23.27 20.94 -13.54
N LEU A 409 -22.16 21.62 -13.85
CA LEU A 409 -21.59 22.64 -12.96
C LEU A 409 -22.46 23.90 -12.80
N LYS A 410 -23.43 24.16 -13.68
CA LYS A 410 -24.37 25.29 -13.50
C LYS A 410 -25.13 25.17 -12.19
N GLN A 411 -25.63 23.98 -11.86
CA GLN A 411 -26.33 23.73 -10.61
C GLN A 411 -25.35 23.43 -9.46
N TYR A 412 -24.29 22.66 -9.73
CA TYR A 412 -23.31 22.32 -8.70
C TYR A 412 -22.63 23.55 -8.08
N LYS A 413 -22.34 24.57 -8.89
CA LYS A 413 -21.80 25.84 -8.44
C LYS A 413 -22.65 26.50 -7.35
N GLY A 414 -23.98 26.44 -7.44
CA GLY A 414 -24.88 27.01 -6.43
C GLY A 414 -24.67 26.39 -5.04
N MET A 415 -24.42 25.08 -4.98
CA MET A 415 -24.13 24.41 -3.70
C MET A 415 -22.74 24.77 -3.15
N MET A 416 -21.77 25.04 -4.02
CA MET A 416 -20.47 25.56 -3.59
C MET A 416 -20.58 26.97 -3.00
N ASP A 417 -21.38 27.84 -3.62
CA ASP A 417 -21.67 29.19 -3.15
C ASP A 417 -22.34 29.19 -1.77
N LEU A 418 -23.40 28.38 -1.61
CA LEU A 418 -24.07 28.16 -0.31
C LEU A 418 -23.13 27.61 0.78
N SER A 419 -22.07 26.92 0.37
CA SER A 419 -21.02 26.40 1.25
C SER A 419 -19.85 27.36 1.43
N PHE A 420 -19.98 28.62 0.99
CA PHE A 420 -18.95 29.66 0.99
C PHE A 420 -17.63 29.19 0.36
N TRP A 421 -17.72 28.36 -0.67
CA TRP A 421 -16.59 27.70 -1.32
C TRP A 421 -15.62 27.02 -0.34
N ASN A 422 -16.16 26.46 0.74
CA ASN A 422 -15.40 25.66 1.69
C ASN A 422 -15.41 24.18 1.24
N PRO A 423 -14.26 23.62 0.81
CA PRO A 423 -14.22 22.25 0.32
C PRO A 423 -14.53 21.21 1.41
N GLN A 424 -14.29 21.50 2.68
CA GLN A 424 -14.65 20.59 3.78
C GLN A 424 -16.16 20.52 3.96
N THR A 425 -16.85 21.65 3.87
CA THR A 425 -18.32 21.69 3.92
C THR A 425 -18.90 20.98 2.71
N VAL A 426 -18.39 21.27 1.51
CA VAL A 426 -18.89 20.65 0.27
C VAL A 426 -18.68 19.13 0.29
N GLY A 427 -17.47 18.67 0.60
CA GLY A 427 -17.12 17.25 0.59
C GLY A 427 -17.79 16.42 1.69
N LYS A 428 -18.32 17.05 2.76
CA LYS A 428 -18.99 16.33 3.87
C LYS A 428 -20.52 16.43 3.85
N ALA A 429 -21.10 17.21 2.95
CA ALA A 429 -22.54 17.41 2.87
C ALA A 429 -23.21 16.38 1.95
N ALA A 430 -23.89 15.38 2.54
CA ALA A 430 -24.63 14.36 1.79
C ALA A 430 -25.60 14.92 0.72
N PRO A 431 -26.33 16.04 0.94
CA PRO A 431 -27.20 16.62 -0.08
C PRO A 431 -26.48 17.01 -1.38
N ILE A 432 -25.20 17.38 -1.31
CA ILE A 432 -24.41 17.77 -2.48
C ILE A 432 -24.11 16.56 -3.37
N TYR A 433 -23.85 15.40 -2.77
CA TYR A 433 -23.66 14.14 -3.51
C TYR A 433 -24.95 13.71 -4.21
N ALA A 434 -26.09 13.81 -3.52
CA ALA A 434 -27.39 13.47 -4.09
C ALA A 434 -27.74 14.38 -5.28
N MET A 435 -27.54 15.69 -5.12
CA MET A 435 -27.75 16.66 -6.21
C MET A 435 -26.80 16.41 -7.38
N ALA A 436 -25.51 16.18 -7.13
CA ALA A 436 -24.54 15.87 -8.18
C ALA A 436 -24.98 14.63 -8.98
N LYS A 437 -25.38 13.57 -8.29
CA LYS A 437 -25.92 12.35 -8.93
C LYS A 437 -27.15 12.66 -9.79
N GLN A 438 -28.12 13.42 -9.27
CA GLN A 438 -29.32 13.81 -10.01
C GLN A 438 -28.99 14.59 -11.29
N GLN A 439 -27.97 15.46 -11.26
CA GLN A 439 -27.53 16.17 -12.46
C GLN A 439 -26.94 15.22 -13.50
N PHE A 440 -26.12 14.24 -13.09
CA PHE A 440 -25.61 13.23 -14.02
C PHE A 440 -26.76 12.39 -14.62
N GLU A 441 -27.76 12.01 -13.83
CA GLU A 441 -28.96 11.30 -14.32
C GLU A 441 -29.76 12.15 -15.33
N HIS A 442 -29.93 13.44 -15.05
CA HIS A 442 -30.62 14.37 -15.96
C HIS A 442 -29.92 14.47 -17.31
N PHE A 443 -28.61 14.72 -17.33
CA PHE A 443 -27.85 14.85 -18.57
C PHE A 443 -27.72 13.51 -19.32
N LEU A 444 -27.74 12.38 -18.61
CA LEU A 444 -27.75 11.06 -19.25
C LEU A 444 -29.07 10.81 -20.01
N LEU A 445 -30.18 11.32 -19.51
CA LEU A 445 -31.48 11.22 -20.19
C LEU A 445 -31.53 12.13 -21.42
N THR A 446 -31.01 13.36 -21.33
CA THR A 446 -31.00 14.29 -22.48
C THR A 446 -30.07 13.80 -23.60
N ASP A 447 -28.88 13.27 -23.28
CA ASP A 447 -27.95 12.73 -24.28
C ASP A 447 -28.56 11.56 -25.08
N LYS A 448 -29.50 10.81 -24.49
CA LYS A 448 -30.23 9.72 -25.17
C LYS A 448 -31.35 10.21 -26.09
N MET A 449 -31.77 11.46 -25.98
CA MET A 449 -32.80 12.06 -26.84
C MET A 449 -32.20 12.74 -28.07
N ASP A 450 -30.94 13.15 -28.00
CA ASP A 450 -30.21 13.85 -29.08
C ASP A 450 -29.40 12.89 -29.99
N ASN A 451 -29.35 11.59 -29.67
CA ASN A 451 -28.83 10.51 -30.51
C ASN A 451 -29.96 9.56 -30.88
#